data_AF-A0A6G7RUT5-F1
#
_entry.id   AF-A0A6G7RUT5-F1
#
_cell.length_a   1.000
_cell.length_b   1.000
_cell.length_c   1.000
_cell.angle_alpha   90.00
_cell.angle_beta   90.00
_cell.angle_gamma   90.00
#
_symmetry.space_group_name_H-M   'P 1'
#
loop_
_entity.id
_entity.type
_entity.pdbx_description
1 polymer ?
#
loop_
_entity_poly.entity_id
_entity_poly.type
_entity_poly.pdbx_seq_one_letter_code
_entity_poly.pdbx_strand_id
1 'polypeptide(L)'
;MNTENLQEEKKYNKWIVALSIIIPVAVAILFGVKLKDYGIDVEPLTFLPPIYAAINGITAIVLVLAVSAIKKGKRKQHENLIKFAITLSVLFLVMYVAYHMTSDSTKYGGEGVLRYIYFFILITHILLSIVVIPFVLITYVRGITNNIERHKKIAKITFPLWLYVAVTGVIVYIMISPYYL
;
A
#
# COMPACT_ATOMS: atom_id res chain seq x y z
N MET A 1 3.33 12.73 -28.18
CA MET A 1 2.16 12.36 -27.34
C MET A 1 0.94 13.12 -27.85
N ASN A 2 -0.16 12.44 -28.20
CA ASN A 2 -1.32 13.08 -28.84
C ASN A 2 -2.23 13.78 -27.81
N THR A 3 -2.91 14.83 -28.25
CA THR A 3 -3.80 15.70 -27.45
C THR A 3 -4.96 14.93 -26.82
N GLU A 4 -5.44 13.88 -27.47
CA GLU A 4 -6.50 12.99 -26.98
C GLU A 4 -6.10 12.25 -25.69
N ASN A 5 -4.90 11.68 -25.64
CA ASN A 5 -4.42 10.96 -24.45
C ASN A 5 -4.30 11.91 -23.23
N LEU A 6 -3.95 13.18 -23.47
CA LEU A 6 -3.88 14.21 -22.44
C LEU A 6 -5.27 14.58 -21.90
N GLN A 7 -6.26 14.68 -22.77
CA GLN A 7 -7.64 14.95 -22.38
C GLN A 7 -8.23 13.79 -21.58
N GLU A 8 -7.95 12.54 -21.99
CA GLU A 8 -8.31 11.34 -21.25
C GLU A 8 -7.70 11.32 -19.84
N GLU A 9 -6.39 11.61 -19.69
CA GLU A 9 -5.74 11.71 -18.36
C GLU A 9 -6.42 12.76 -17.47
N LYS A 10 -6.75 13.93 -18.02
CA LYS A 10 -7.38 15.03 -17.26
C LYS A 10 -8.72 14.66 -16.64
N LYS A 11 -9.49 13.76 -17.27
CA LYS A 11 -10.78 13.28 -16.73
C LYS A 11 -10.62 12.61 -15.36
N TYR A 12 -9.47 11.98 -15.10
CA TYR A 12 -9.20 11.26 -13.86
C TYR A 12 -8.59 12.14 -12.75
N ASN A 13 -8.14 13.36 -13.05
CA ASN A 13 -7.44 14.20 -12.05
C ASN A 13 -8.28 14.43 -10.79
N LYS A 14 -9.59 14.71 -10.96
CA LYS A 14 -10.51 14.89 -9.82
C LYS A 14 -10.57 13.63 -8.95
N TRP A 15 -10.65 12.46 -9.57
CA TRP A 15 -10.67 11.16 -8.89
C TRP A 15 -9.36 10.83 -8.20
N ILE A 16 -8.22 11.10 -8.83
CA ILE A 16 -6.90 10.92 -8.23
C ILE A 16 -6.80 11.75 -6.96
N VAL A 17 -7.14 13.05 -7.03
CA VAL A 17 -7.10 13.94 -5.87
C VAL A 17 -8.06 13.46 -4.79
N ALA A 18 -9.31 13.16 -5.14
CA ALA A 18 -10.31 12.69 -4.20
C ALA A 18 -9.84 11.41 -3.48
N LEU A 19 -9.43 10.37 -4.20
CA LEU A 19 -8.99 9.10 -3.61
C LEU A 19 -7.71 9.25 -2.78
N SER A 20 -6.78 10.11 -3.19
CA SER A 20 -5.54 10.36 -2.45
C SER A 20 -5.78 11.03 -1.11
N ILE A 21 -6.92 11.70 -0.92
CA ILE A 21 -7.34 12.31 0.34
C ILE A 21 -8.27 11.39 1.12
N ILE A 22 -9.31 10.86 0.45
CA ILE A 22 -10.34 10.03 1.08
C ILE A 22 -9.74 8.78 1.71
N ILE A 23 -8.81 8.09 1.04
CA ILE A 23 -8.25 6.83 1.55
C ILE A 23 -7.49 7.07 2.87
N PRO A 24 -6.48 7.97 2.96
CA PRO A 24 -5.81 8.25 4.24
C PRO A 24 -6.75 8.76 5.33
N VAL A 25 -7.69 9.64 4.98
CA VAL A 25 -8.64 10.21 5.95
C VAL A 25 -9.58 9.13 6.49
N ALA A 26 -10.13 8.28 5.62
CA ALA A 26 -10.98 7.17 6.03
C ALA A 26 -10.23 6.21 6.95
N VAL A 27 -8.98 5.84 6.61
CA VAL A 27 -8.15 4.99 7.46
C VAL A 27 -7.91 5.64 8.82
N ALA A 28 -7.55 6.93 8.86
CA ALA A 28 -7.33 7.65 10.12
C ALA A 28 -8.59 7.70 11.00
N ILE A 29 -9.77 7.92 10.40
CA ILE A 29 -11.06 7.89 11.11
C ILE A 29 -11.34 6.48 11.66
N LEU A 30 -11.23 5.45 10.82
CA LEU A 30 -11.54 4.07 11.19
C LEU A 30 -10.59 3.53 12.27
N PHE A 31 -9.38 4.07 12.35
CA PHE A 31 -8.42 3.74 13.42
C PHE A 31 -8.86 4.24 14.80
N GLY A 32 -9.67 5.29 14.85
CA GLY A 32 -10.30 5.79 16.07
C GLY A 32 -11.60 5.07 16.44
N VAL A 33 -12.09 4.14 15.61
CA VAL A 33 -13.34 3.41 15.85
C VAL A 33 -13.02 2.00 16.36
N LYS A 34 -13.45 1.69 17.58
CA LYS A 34 -13.47 0.31 18.08
C LYS A 34 -14.89 -0.22 18.08
N LEU A 35 -15.13 -1.39 17.48
CA LEU A 35 -16.47 -1.96 17.37
C LEU A 35 -17.11 -2.23 18.75
N LYS A 36 -16.29 -2.61 19.74
CA LYS A 36 -16.71 -2.78 21.14
C LYS A 36 -17.35 -1.52 21.75
N ASP A 37 -16.90 -0.32 21.35
CA ASP A 37 -17.42 0.96 21.88
C ASP A 37 -18.85 1.25 21.40
N TYR A 38 -19.32 0.54 20.38
CA TYR A 38 -20.67 0.63 19.82
C TYR A 38 -21.54 -0.59 20.17
N GLY A 39 -21.11 -1.41 21.14
CA GLY A 39 -21.85 -2.60 21.59
C GLY A 39 -21.79 -3.78 20.61
N ILE A 40 -20.86 -3.76 19.65
CA ILE A 40 -20.61 -4.87 18.73
C ILE A 40 -19.43 -5.67 19.29
N ASP A 41 -19.74 -6.75 19.99
CA ASP A 41 -18.72 -7.63 20.57
C ASP A 41 -18.23 -8.63 19.51
N VAL A 42 -16.99 -8.41 19.03
CA VAL A 42 -16.33 -9.24 18.03
C VAL A 42 -14.97 -9.62 18.57
N GLU A 43 -14.65 -10.91 18.47
CA GLU A 43 -13.32 -11.38 18.84
C GLU A 43 -12.24 -10.66 18.01
N PRO A 44 -11.15 -10.21 18.65
CA PRO A 44 -10.02 -9.59 17.96
C PRO A 44 -9.51 -10.47 16.81
N LEU A 45 -9.42 -9.91 15.60
CA LEU A 45 -8.99 -10.63 14.40
C LEU A 45 -7.46 -10.83 14.36
N THR A 46 -6.86 -11.38 15.42
CA THR A 46 -5.40 -11.52 15.64
C THR A 46 -4.70 -12.44 14.65
N PHE A 47 -5.44 -13.20 13.85
CA PHE A 47 -4.90 -14.00 12.74
C PHE A 47 -4.61 -13.17 11.48
N LEU A 48 -5.11 -11.94 11.38
CA LEU A 48 -4.92 -11.08 10.19
C LEU A 48 -3.51 -10.51 10.01
N PRO A 49 -2.77 -10.10 11.07
CA PRO A 49 -1.41 -9.61 10.94
C PRO A 49 -0.44 -10.41 10.08
N PRO A 50 -0.26 -11.73 10.29
CA PRO A 50 0.59 -12.53 9.40
C PRO A 50 0.10 -12.53 7.95
N ILE A 51 -1.22 -12.52 7.73
CA ILE A 51 -1.82 -12.59 6.39
C ILE A 51 -1.58 -11.29 5.62
N TYR A 52 -1.91 -10.13 6.21
CA TYR A 52 -1.70 -8.86 5.52
C TYR A 52 -0.20 -8.56 5.35
N ALA A 53 0.66 -9.00 6.27
CA ALA A 53 2.10 -8.92 6.10
C ALA A 53 2.59 -9.80 4.93
N ALA A 54 2.11 -11.04 4.83
CA ALA A 54 2.42 -11.93 3.70
C ALA A 54 1.96 -11.34 2.36
N ILE A 55 0.78 -10.70 2.32
CA ILE A 55 0.28 -10.01 1.13
C ILE A 55 1.19 -8.87 0.69
N ASN A 56 1.76 -8.11 1.63
CA ASN A 56 2.78 -7.12 1.31
C ASN A 56 4.05 -7.77 0.72
N GLY A 57 4.49 -8.90 1.28
CA GLY A 57 5.61 -9.68 0.73
C GLY A 57 5.34 -10.17 -0.70
N ILE A 58 4.15 -10.72 -0.95
CA ILE A 58 3.72 -11.14 -2.29
C ILE A 58 3.67 -9.92 -3.23
N THR A 59 3.15 -8.78 -2.77
CA THR A 59 3.12 -7.54 -3.53
C THR A 59 4.52 -7.10 -3.95
N ALA A 60 5.50 -7.14 -3.04
CA ALA A 60 6.89 -6.82 -3.35
C ALA A 60 7.45 -7.72 -4.49
N ILE A 61 7.21 -9.02 -4.41
CA ILE A 61 7.62 -9.98 -5.45
C ILE A 61 6.93 -9.65 -6.79
N VAL A 62 5.61 -9.43 -6.77
CA VAL A 62 4.82 -9.09 -7.97
C VAL A 62 5.33 -7.81 -8.62
N LEU A 63 5.70 -6.79 -7.84
CA LEU A 63 6.25 -5.54 -8.38
C LEU A 63 7.58 -5.76 -9.09
N VAL A 64 8.48 -6.57 -8.52
CA VAL A 64 9.76 -6.93 -9.16
C VAL A 64 9.51 -7.70 -10.46
N LEU A 65 8.58 -8.66 -10.45
CA LEU A 65 8.17 -9.40 -11.65
C LEU A 65 7.55 -8.49 -12.71
N ALA A 66 6.74 -7.50 -12.30
CA ALA A 66 6.11 -6.54 -13.21
C ALA A 66 7.16 -5.67 -13.93
N VAL A 67 8.20 -5.22 -13.21
CA VAL A 67 9.31 -4.47 -13.82
C VAL A 67 10.16 -5.36 -14.72
N SER A 68 10.40 -6.62 -14.32
CA SER A 68 11.10 -7.59 -15.17
C SER A 68 10.34 -7.85 -16.47
N ALA A 69 9.02 -8.02 -16.41
CA ALA A 69 8.16 -8.22 -17.58
C ALA A 69 8.23 -7.05 -18.57
N ILE A 70 8.12 -5.80 -18.09
CA ILE A 70 8.18 -4.63 -18.99
C ILE A 70 9.57 -4.41 -19.58
N LYS A 71 10.66 -4.72 -18.85
CA LYS A 71 12.02 -4.69 -19.38
C LYS A 71 12.22 -5.71 -20.51
N LYS A 72 11.48 -6.82 -20.49
CA LYS A 72 11.45 -7.83 -21.56
C LYS A 72 10.42 -7.52 -22.67
N GLY A 73 9.84 -6.31 -22.69
CA GLY A 73 8.83 -5.91 -23.68
C GLY A 73 7.45 -6.54 -23.47
N LYS A 74 7.23 -7.34 -22.41
CA LYS A 74 5.98 -8.07 -22.16
C LYS A 74 4.92 -7.16 -21.51
N ARG A 75 4.40 -6.21 -22.30
CA ARG A 75 3.49 -5.14 -21.82
C ARG A 75 2.21 -5.68 -21.17
N LYS A 76 1.56 -6.68 -21.76
CA LYS A 76 0.31 -7.22 -21.20
C LYS A 76 0.52 -7.92 -19.85
N GLN A 77 1.62 -8.65 -19.73
CA GLN A 77 1.99 -9.29 -18.46
C GLN A 77 2.29 -8.24 -17.38
N HIS A 78 3.03 -7.18 -17.71
CA HIS A 78 3.24 -6.06 -16.81
C HIS A 78 1.91 -5.45 -16.33
N GLU A 79 0.99 -5.15 -17.24
CA GLU A 79 -0.33 -4.58 -16.91
C GLU A 79 -1.12 -5.50 -15.95
N ASN A 80 -1.16 -6.81 -16.23
CA ASN A 80 -1.84 -7.78 -15.38
C ASN A 80 -1.20 -7.86 -13.98
N LEU A 81 0.13 -7.86 -13.90
CA LEU A 81 0.85 -7.88 -12.62
C LEU A 81 0.62 -6.60 -11.81
N ILE A 82 0.56 -5.43 -12.46
CA ILE A 82 0.24 -4.17 -11.77
C ILE A 82 -1.21 -4.18 -11.25
N LYS A 83 -2.19 -4.65 -12.04
CA LYS A 83 -3.57 -4.81 -11.57
C LYS A 83 -3.68 -5.77 -10.39
N PHE A 84 -2.92 -6.86 -10.44
CA PHE A 84 -2.84 -7.81 -9.32
C PHE A 84 -2.23 -7.17 -8.07
N ALA A 85 -1.13 -6.43 -8.19
CA ALA A 85 -0.52 -5.69 -7.07
C ALA A 85 -1.45 -4.66 -6.43
N ILE A 86 -2.24 -3.93 -7.25
CA ILE A 86 -3.27 -3.01 -6.73
C ILE A 86 -4.34 -3.79 -5.95
N THR A 87 -4.80 -4.92 -6.48
CA THR A 87 -5.79 -5.77 -5.81
C THR A 87 -5.27 -6.26 -4.45
N LEU A 88 -4.02 -6.74 -4.40
CA LEU A 88 -3.36 -7.14 -3.16
C LEU A 88 -3.27 -5.97 -2.16
N SER A 89 -2.95 -4.76 -2.63
CA SER A 89 -2.86 -3.57 -1.78
C SER A 89 -4.22 -3.16 -1.19
N VAL A 90 -5.31 -3.32 -1.96
CA VAL A 90 -6.68 -3.08 -1.46
C VAL A 90 -7.07 -4.14 -0.43
N LEU A 91 -6.79 -5.42 -0.70
CA LEU A 91 -7.04 -6.50 0.26
C LEU A 91 -6.26 -6.27 1.56
N PHE A 92 -4.97 -5.93 1.46
CA PHE A 92 -4.13 -5.54 2.59
C PHE A 92 -4.82 -4.45 3.42
N LEU A 93 -5.28 -3.36 2.79
CA LEU A 93 -5.87 -2.24 3.49
C LEU A 93 -7.15 -2.64 4.24
N VAL A 94 -8.02 -3.43 3.60
CA VAL A 94 -9.25 -3.91 4.22
C VAL A 94 -8.94 -4.76 5.46
N MET A 95 -8.02 -5.71 5.37
CA MET A 95 -7.62 -6.54 6.51
C MET A 95 -6.94 -5.73 7.62
N TYR A 96 -6.08 -4.77 7.24
CA TYR A 96 -5.38 -3.91 8.17
C TYR A 96 -6.34 -3.06 9.00
N VAL A 97 -7.35 -2.47 8.35
CA VAL A 97 -8.41 -1.70 9.01
C VAL A 97 -9.28 -2.61 9.87
N ALA A 98 -9.71 -3.77 9.35
CA ALA A 98 -10.53 -4.72 10.10
C ALA A 98 -9.86 -5.12 11.42
N TYR A 99 -8.57 -5.49 11.38
CA TYR A 99 -7.79 -5.80 12.58
C TYR A 99 -7.76 -4.64 13.58
N HIS A 100 -7.48 -3.41 13.13
CA HIS A 100 -7.37 -2.26 14.04
C HIS A 100 -8.73 -1.81 14.62
N MET A 101 -9.84 -2.12 13.97
CA MET A 101 -11.19 -1.86 14.49
C MET A 101 -11.63 -2.88 15.54
N THR A 102 -11.05 -4.09 15.55
CA THR A 102 -11.38 -5.18 16.50
C THR A 102 -10.34 -5.37 17.61
N SER A 103 -9.12 -4.87 17.43
CA SER A 103 -7.99 -5.17 18.30
C SER A 103 -7.33 -3.90 18.82
N ASP A 104 -6.82 -3.93 20.04
CA ASP A 104 -5.97 -2.84 20.56
C ASP A 104 -4.57 -2.89 19.92
N SER A 105 -3.90 -1.74 19.82
CA SER A 105 -2.59 -1.66 19.17
C SER A 105 -1.51 -2.37 19.99
N THR A 106 -0.81 -3.32 19.36
CA THR A 106 0.35 -3.99 19.94
C THR A 106 1.48 -2.99 20.20
N LYS A 107 2.03 -3.00 21.42
CA LYS A 107 3.20 -2.18 21.76
C LYS A 107 4.47 -2.94 21.45
N TYR A 108 5.41 -2.29 20.77
CA TYR A 108 6.73 -2.87 20.53
C TYR A 108 7.53 -2.95 21.83
N GLY A 109 7.93 -4.16 22.23
CA GLY A 109 8.64 -4.43 23.48
C GLY A 109 10.17 -4.49 23.37
N GLY A 110 10.74 -4.25 22.18
CA GLY A 110 12.19 -4.31 21.99
C GLY A 110 12.93 -3.12 22.61
N GLU A 111 14.16 -3.36 23.06
CA GLU A 111 15.01 -2.38 23.75
C GLU A 111 16.27 -1.99 22.95
N GLY A 112 16.99 -0.97 23.43
CA GLY A 112 18.26 -0.52 22.87
C GLY A 112 18.17 -0.11 21.40
N VAL A 113 19.17 -0.49 20.61
CA VAL A 113 19.30 -0.14 19.18
C VAL A 113 18.12 -0.65 18.35
N LEU A 114 17.58 -1.83 18.68
CA LEU A 114 16.45 -2.43 17.94
C LEU A 114 15.17 -1.60 18.04
N ARG A 115 14.97 -0.89 19.16
CA ARG A 115 13.85 0.04 19.33
C ARG A 115 13.92 1.21 18.35
N TYR A 116 15.09 1.82 18.21
CA TYR A 116 15.29 2.93 17.29
C TYR A 116 15.14 2.49 15.83
N ILE A 117 15.68 1.33 15.46
CA ILE A 117 15.51 0.76 14.12
C ILE A 117 14.04 0.51 13.83
N TYR A 118 13.31 -0.12 14.76
CA TYR A 118 11.89 -0.39 14.60
C TYR A 118 11.09 0.88 14.35
N PHE A 119 11.22 1.88 15.22
CA PHE A 119 10.44 3.11 15.10
C PHE A 119 10.84 3.93 13.87
N PHE A 120 12.12 3.93 13.50
CA PHE A 120 12.55 4.55 12.24
C PHE A 120 11.84 3.92 11.05
N ILE A 121 11.90 2.58 10.90
CA ILE A 121 11.25 1.87 9.79
C ILE A 121 9.73 2.03 9.84
N LEU A 122 9.12 1.95 11.02
CA LEU A 122 7.68 2.10 11.19
C LEU A 122 7.21 3.49 10.76
N ILE A 123 7.86 4.55 11.24
CA ILE A 123 7.48 5.93 10.92
C ILE A 123 7.66 6.18 9.41
N THR A 124 8.80 5.81 8.84
CA THR A 124 9.02 5.98 7.40
C THR A 124 8.03 5.16 6.57
N HIS A 125 7.73 3.93 6.98
CA HIS A 125 6.74 3.08 6.33
C HIS A 125 5.35 3.74 6.33
N ILE A 126 4.87 4.25 7.46
CA ILE A 126 3.56 4.90 7.55
C ILE A 126 3.49 6.15 6.67
N LEU A 127 4.49 7.04 6.79
CA LEU A 127 4.52 8.28 6.01
C LEU A 127 4.57 7.99 4.50
N LEU A 128 5.43 7.06 4.09
CA LEU A 128 5.56 6.69 2.68
C LEU A 128 4.34 5.91 2.16
N SER A 129 3.61 5.20 3.02
CA SER A 129 2.34 4.54 2.65
C SER A 129 1.23 5.54 2.31
N ILE A 130 1.24 6.72 2.93
CA ILE A 130 0.32 7.80 2.55
C ILE A 130 0.77 8.42 1.22
N VAL A 131 2.07 8.71 1.09
CA VAL A 131 2.64 9.33 -0.11
C VAL A 131 2.52 8.44 -1.35
N VAL A 132 2.59 7.12 -1.22
CA VAL A 132 2.57 6.21 -2.37
C VAL A 132 1.23 6.18 -3.09
N ILE A 133 0.11 6.47 -2.41
CA ILE A 133 -1.24 6.43 -2.98
C ILE A 133 -1.38 7.31 -4.23
N PRO A 134 -1.12 8.63 -4.18
CA PRO A 134 -1.21 9.48 -5.37
C PRO A 134 -0.23 9.04 -6.47
N PHE A 135 0.97 8.57 -6.12
CA PHE A 135 1.96 8.11 -7.07
C PHE A 135 1.46 6.87 -7.85
N VAL A 136 0.88 5.89 -7.15
CA VAL A 136 0.31 4.69 -7.77
C VAL A 136 -0.88 5.06 -8.66
N LEU A 137 -1.81 5.88 -8.16
CA LEU A 137 -2.98 6.31 -8.93
C LEU A 137 -2.59 7.05 -10.22
N ILE A 138 -1.69 8.04 -10.14
CA ILE A 138 -1.22 8.78 -11.32
C ILE A 138 -0.51 7.84 -12.30
N THR A 139 0.34 6.95 -11.79
CA THR A 139 1.10 6.01 -12.64
C THR A 139 0.17 5.03 -13.36
N TYR A 140 -0.85 4.53 -12.66
CA TYR A 140 -1.86 3.63 -13.20
C TYR A 140 -2.72 4.32 -14.25
N VAL A 141 -3.25 5.51 -13.94
CA VAL A 141 -4.07 6.31 -14.89
C VAL A 141 -3.30 6.58 -16.18
N ARG A 142 -2.02 6.97 -16.08
CA ARG A 142 -1.17 7.16 -17.28
C ARG A 142 -0.93 5.88 -18.07
N GLY A 143 -0.94 4.73 -17.39
CA GLY A 143 -0.87 3.41 -18.03
C GLY A 143 -2.12 3.09 -18.84
N ILE A 144 -3.31 3.26 -18.25
CA ILE A 144 -4.61 2.94 -18.90
C ILE A 144 -5.00 3.96 -19.98
N THR A 145 -4.59 5.22 -19.84
CA THR A 145 -4.80 6.28 -20.85
C THR A 145 -3.70 6.30 -21.94
N ASN A 146 -2.82 5.28 -21.95
CA ASN A 146 -1.75 5.12 -22.94
C ASN A 146 -0.77 6.31 -23.02
N ASN A 147 -0.60 7.07 -21.93
CA ASN A 147 0.37 8.16 -21.79
C ASN A 147 1.77 7.63 -21.42
N ILE A 148 2.34 6.78 -22.28
CA ILE A 148 3.50 5.93 -21.96
C ILE A 148 4.76 6.71 -21.57
N GLU A 149 5.05 7.83 -22.22
CA GLU A 149 6.21 8.66 -21.88
C GLU A 149 6.10 9.20 -20.44
N ARG A 150 4.92 9.71 -20.07
CA ARG A 150 4.67 10.24 -18.72
C ARG A 150 4.58 9.13 -17.68
N HIS A 151 3.99 7.98 -18.05
CA HIS A 151 3.97 6.78 -17.22
C HIS A 151 5.40 6.35 -16.87
N LYS A 152 6.29 6.21 -17.86
CA LYS A 152 7.69 5.82 -17.64
C LYS A 152 8.43 6.78 -16.70
N LYS A 153 8.21 8.09 -16.83
CA LYS A 153 8.85 9.10 -15.97
C LYS A 153 8.45 8.94 -14.51
N ILE A 154 7.14 8.84 -14.22
CA ILE A 154 6.67 8.71 -12.84
C ILE A 154 6.90 7.31 -12.27
N ALA A 155 6.83 6.25 -13.09
CA ALA A 155 7.05 4.88 -12.66
C ALA A 155 8.45 4.65 -12.07
N LYS A 156 9.46 5.42 -12.49
CA LYS A 156 10.82 5.40 -11.90
C LYS A 156 10.85 5.84 -10.44
N ILE A 157 9.85 6.60 -9.99
CA ILE A 157 9.69 7.04 -8.59
C ILE A 157 8.68 6.14 -7.88
N THR A 158 7.54 5.87 -8.51
CA THR A 158 6.47 5.04 -7.94
C THR A 158 6.96 3.64 -7.62
N PHE A 159 7.75 3.00 -8.50
CA PHE A 159 8.25 1.64 -8.27
C PHE A 159 9.09 1.50 -6.99
N PRO A 160 10.20 2.24 -6.79
CA PRO A 160 11.00 2.09 -5.58
C PRO A 160 10.23 2.49 -4.31
N LEU A 161 9.36 3.51 -4.40
CA LEU A 161 8.51 3.93 -3.29
C LEU A 161 7.55 2.81 -2.87
N TRP A 162 6.84 2.21 -3.83
CA TRP A 162 5.88 1.14 -3.57
C TRP A 162 6.57 -0.15 -3.12
N LEU A 163 7.70 -0.48 -3.71
CA LEU A 163 8.52 -1.62 -3.27
C LEU A 163 9.03 -1.42 -1.84
N TYR A 164 9.50 -0.21 -1.49
CA TYR A 164 9.92 0.11 -0.13
C TYR A 164 8.80 -0.15 0.87
N VAL A 165 7.61 0.40 0.62
CA VAL A 165 6.45 0.23 1.51
C VAL A 165 6.08 -1.25 1.65
N ALA A 166 5.99 -1.99 0.54
CA ALA A 166 5.66 -3.41 0.56
C ALA A 166 6.69 -4.24 1.36
N VAL A 167 7.99 -4.00 1.16
CA VAL A 167 9.05 -4.72 1.90
C VAL A 167 9.08 -4.33 3.37
N THR A 168 9.03 -3.03 3.68
CA THR A 168 9.08 -2.56 5.07
C THR A 168 7.86 -2.98 5.87
N GLY A 169 6.69 -3.14 5.24
CA GLY A 169 5.51 -3.70 5.92
C GLY A 169 5.75 -5.11 6.45
N VAL A 170 6.47 -5.95 5.69
CA VAL A 170 6.88 -7.28 6.14
C VAL A 170 7.87 -7.18 7.30
N ILE A 171 8.87 -6.29 7.18
CA ILE A 171 9.90 -6.11 8.21
C ILE A 171 9.28 -5.63 9.52
N VAL A 172 8.41 -4.63 9.48
CA VAL A 172 7.68 -4.12 10.66
C VAL A 172 6.91 -5.25 11.33
N TYR A 173 6.21 -6.08 10.55
CA TYR A 173 5.50 -7.24 11.08
C TYR A 173 6.46 -8.24 11.75
N ILE A 174 7.55 -8.64 11.09
CA ILE A 174 8.53 -9.58 11.65
C ILE A 174 9.07 -9.05 12.98
N MET A 175 9.46 -7.77 13.03
CA MET A 175 10.00 -7.16 14.24
C MET A 175 8.98 -7.11 15.38
N ILE A 176 7.72 -6.74 15.10
CA ILE A 176 6.69 -6.66 16.16
C ILE A 176 6.10 -8.03 16.51
N SER A 177 6.26 -9.04 15.65
CA SER A 177 5.58 -10.34 15.79
C SER A 177 5.75 -11.05 17.14
N PRO A 178 6.92 -11.01 17.81
CA PRO A 178 7.09 -11.65 19.12
C PRO A 178 6.29 -10.98 20.25
N TYR A 179 5.72 -9.80 20.00
CA TYR A 179 5.00 -8.99 20.99
C TYR A 179 3.47 -9.04 20.81
N TYR A 180 2.95 -9.79 19.84
CA TYR A 180 1.51 -10.09 19.82
C TYR A 180 1.19 -11.00 21.01
N LEU A 181 0.16 -10.63 21.77
CA LEU A 181 -0.41 -11.41 22.88
C LEU A 181 -1.50 -12.33 22.38
#